data_AF-A0A2G9QC12-F1
#
_entry.id   AF-A0A2G9QC12-F1
#
_cell.length_a   1.000
_cell.length_b   1.000
_cell.length_c   1.000
_cell.angle_alpha   90.00
_cell.angle_beta   90.00
_cell.angle_gamma   90.00
#
_symmetry.space_group_name_H-M   'P 1'
#
loop_
_entity.id
_entity.type
_entity.pdbx_description
1 polymer ?
#
loop_
_entity_poly.entity_id
_entity_poly.type
_entity_poly.pdbx_seq_one_letter_code
_entity_poly.pdbx_strand_id
1 'polypeptide(L)'
;GAGPDGVEEIKRHPFFSTIDWNKLYRREIQPPFKPATGGPEDTFYFDPEFTAKTPKDSPGIPASANAHQLFRGFSFVAISSEEENQAIQTVGVHGIVPVSIWLKRQQDHNLCVPWYEILM
;
A
#
# COMPACT_ATOMS: atom_id res chain seq x y z
N GLY A 1 -13.73 22.02 0.25
CA GLY A 1 -13.30 21.38 -1.01
C GLY A 1 -12.08 22.10 -1.52
N ALA A 2 -11.15 21.41 -2.17
CA ALA A 2 -10.02 22.05 -2.82
C ALA A 2 -10.52 22.90 -4.00
N GLY A 3 -9.85 24.01 -4.30
CA GLY A 3 -10.19 24.89 -5.43
C GLY A 3 -10.08 24.18 -6.78
N PRO A 4 -10.37 24.88 -7.89
CA PRO A 4 -10.34 24.32 -9.24
C PRO A 4 -8.99 23.66 -9.61
N ASP A 5 -7.89 24.13 -9.01
CA ASP A 5 -6.54 23.63 -9.25
C ASP A 5 -6.06 22.59 -8.23
N GLY A 6 -6.86 22.28 -7.21
CA GLY A 6 -6.59 21.24 -6.23
C GLY A 6 -5.22 21.36 -5.55
N VAL A 7 -4.43 20.28 -5.62
CA VAL A 7 -3.09 20.22 -5.03
C VAL A 7 -2.05 21.08 -5.75
N GLU A 8 -2.28 21.44 -7.01
CA GLU A 8 -1.33 22.22 -7.79
C GLU A 8 -1.23 23.67 -7.28
N GLU A 9 -2.31 24.19 -6.68
CA GLU A 9 -2.28 25.47 -5.98
C GLU A 9 -1.29 25.45 -4.80
N ILE A 10 -1.30 24.37 -4.01
CA ILE A 10 -0.39 24.18 -2.87
C ILE A 10 1.04 24.06 -3.37
N LYS A 11 1.28 23.26 -4.41
CA LYS A 11 2.64 23.05 -4.96
C LYS A 11 3.28 24.32 -5.51
N ARG A 12 2.47 25.24 -6.06
CA ARG A 12 2.95 26.52 -6.62
C ARG A 12 3.13 27.62 -5.57
N HIS A 13 2.70 27.41 -4.34
CA HIS A 13 2.79 28.44 -3.31
C HIS A 13 4.27 28.80 -3.01
N PRO A 14 4.65 30.09 -2.88
CA PRO A 14 6.05 30.50 -2.69
C PRO A 14 6.77 29.84 -1.52
N PHE A 15 6.03 29.47 -0.46
CA PHE A 15 6.57 28.72 0.67
C PHE A 15 7.26 27.40 0.27
N PHE A 16 6.74 26.70 -0.76
CA PHE A 16 7.27 25.43 -1.24
C PHE A 16 8.14 25.56 -2.50
N SER A 17 8.49 26.79 -2.91
CA SER A 17 9.21 27.07 -4.16
C SER A 17 10.58 26.38 -4.26
N THR A 18 11.17 25.99 -3.13
CA THR A 18 12.46 25.28 -3.06
C THR A 18 12.34 23.77 -3.23
N ILE A 19 11.13 23.22 -3.24
CA ILE A 19 10.88 21.78 -3.30
C ILE A 19 10.73 21.32 -4.75
N ASP A 20 11.64 20.45 -5.19
CA ASP A 20 11.42 19.64 -6.39
C ASP A 20 10.51 18.46 -6.04
N TRP A 21 9.23 18.56 -6.39
CA TRP A 21 8.21 17.57 -6.06
C TRP A 21 8.48 16.17 -6.65
N ASN A 22 9.16 16.10 -7.81
CA ASN A 22 9.51 14.83 -8.44
C ASN A 22 10.66 14.14 -7.69
N LYS A 23 11.67 14.90 -7.29
CA LYS A 23 12.76 14.38 -6.42
C LYS A 23 12.25 14.01 -5.05
N LEU A 24 11.33 14.78 -4.48
CA LEU A 24 10.68 14.45 -3.21
C LEU A 24 9.96 13.10 -3.30
N TYR A 25 9.15 12.91 -4.34
CA TYR A 25 8.41 11.66 -4.58
C TYR A 25 9.34 10.45 -4.71
N ARG A 26 10.45 10.59 -5.44
CA ARG A 26 11.48 9.55 -5.58
C ARG A 26 12.41 9.40 -4.37
N ARG A 27 12.16 10.14 -3.29
CA ARG A 27 12.97 10.14 -2.05
C ARG A 27 14.44 10.54 -2.28
N GLU A 28 14.70 11.38 -3.26
CA GLU A 28 16.04 11.87 -3.63
C GLU A 28 16.47 13.12 -2.86
N ILE A 29 15.52 13.83 -2.23
CA ILE A 29 15.81 14.95 -1.34
C ILE A 29 16.16 14.40 0.05
N GLN A 30 17.33 14.77 0.56
CA GLN A 30 17.73 14.36 1.90
C GLN A 30 16.84 15.03 2.95
N PRO A 31 16.28 14.28 3.92
CA PRO A 31 15.49 14.87 4.98
C PRO A 31 16.38 15.75 5.86
N PRO A 32 15.89 16.92 6.32
CA PRO A 32 16.66 17.84 7.14
C PRO A 32 16.97 17.27 8.54
N PHE A 33 16.17 16.30 8.99
CA PHE A 33 16.40 15.57 10.23
C PHE A 33 16.46 14.07 9.93
N LYS A 34 17.53 13.43 10.38
CA LYS A 34 17.70 11.98 10.34
C LYS A 34 17.72 11.47 11.78
N PRO A 35 16.69 10.70 12.21
CA PRO A 35 16.71 10.10 13.53
C PRO A 35 17.91 9.15 13.68
N ALA A 36 18.55 9.16 14.85
CA ALA A 36 19.60 8.21 15.18
C ALA A 36 18.97 6.83 15.40
N THR A 37 19.46 5.79 14.72
CA THR A 37 18.95 4.43 14.87
C THR A 37 20.09 3.51 15.26
N GLY A 38 19.91 2.73 16.32
CA GLY A 38 20.89 1.76 16.81
C GLY A 38 20.87 0.43 16.04
N GLY A 39 19.78 0.14 15.31
CA GLY A 39 19.60 -1.09 14.54
C GLY A 39 18.12 -1.38 14.26
N PRO A 40 17.81 -2.51 13.60
CA PRO A 40 16.44 -2.88 13.23
C PRO A 40 15.47 -3.04 14.41
N GLU A 41 16.01 -3.38 15.59
CA GLU A 41 15.23 -3.65 16.81
C GLU A 41 15.21 -2.44 17.77
N ASP A 42 15.69 -1.27 17.34
CA ASP A 42 15.77 -0.09 18.21
C ASP A 42 14.38 0.50 18.49
N THR A 43 14.11 0.76 19.77
CA THR A 43 12.86 1.33 20.24
C THR A 43 13.00 2.76 20.79
N PHE A 44 14.10 3.47 20.53
CA PHE A 44 14.41 4.78 21.09
C PHE A 44 13.31 5.84 20.91
N TYR A 45 12.58 5.81 19.78
CA TYR A 45 11.49 6.76 19.49
C TYR A 45 10.09 6.26 19.86
N PHE A 46 9.99 5.12 20.55
CA PHE A 46 8.74 4.61 21.11
C PHE A 46 8.67 4.93 22.61
N ASP A 47 7.48 5.25 23.10
CA ASP A 47 7.29 5.51 24.53
C ASP A 47 7.57 4.23 25.35
N PRO A 48 8.43 4.28 26.39
CA PRO A 48 8.69 3.16 27.29
C PRO A 48 7.43 2.53 27.89
N GLU A 49 6.34 3.29 28.04
CA GLU A 49 5.07 2.78 28.53
C GLU A 49 4.53 1.63 27.65
N PHE A 50 4.82 1.63 26.34
CA PHE A 50 4.40 0.57 25.43
C PHE A 50 5.46 -0.51 25.25
N THR A 51 6.74 -0.14 25.14
CA THR A 51 7.83 -1.09 24.87
C THR A 51 8.18 -1.96 26.07
N ALA A 52 7.89 -1.50 27.29
CA ALA A 52 8.07 -2.28 28.51
C ALA A 52 6.92 -3.27 28.78
N LYS A 53 5.79 -3.15 28.08
CA LYS A 53 4.65 -4.07 28.23
C LYS A 53 4.95 -5.38 27.50
N THR A 54 4.61 -6.51 28.12
CA THR A 54 4.65 -7.80 27.43
C THR A 54 3.62 -7.80 26.30
N PRO A 55 4.00 -8.12 25.04
CA PRO A 55 3.06 -8.20 23.93
C PRO A 55 2.09 -9.35 24.22
N LYS A 56 0.84 -9.00 24.52
CA LYS A 56 -0.21 -9.94 24.89
C LYS A 56 -1.54 -9.45 24.36
N ASP A 57 -2.29 -10.35 23.73
CA ASP A 57 -3.65 -10.07 23.33
C ASP A 57 -4.57 -9.95 24.55
N SER A 58 -5.52 -9.03 24.47
CA SER A 58 -6.59 -8.97 25.46
C SER A 58 -7.50 -10.21 25.33
N PRO A 59 -8.06 -10.72 26.43
CA PRO A 59 -9.06 -11.77 26.35
C PRO A 59 -10.27 -11.28 25.54
N GLY A 60 -10.55 -11.94 24.41
CA GLY A 60 -11.68 -11.62 23.54
C GLY A 60 -12.96 -12.35 23.95
N ILE A 61 -14.11 -11.70 23.76
CA ILE A 61 -15.41 -12.39 23.71
C ILE A 61 -15.52 -13.02 22.31
N PRO A 62 -15.96 -14.29 22.18
CA PRO A 62 -16.15 -14.90 20.88
C PRO A 62 -17.08 -14.04 20.01
N ALA A 63 -16.70 -13.85 18.75
CA ALA A 63 -17.49 -13.08 17.81
C ALA A 63 -18.89 -13.69 17.65
N SER A 64 -19.91 -12.84 17.45
CA SER A 64 -21.26 -13.33 17.17
C SER A 64 -21.30 -14.14 15.87
N ALA A 65 -22.25 -15.07 15.76
CA ALA A 65 -22.30 -16.07 14.67
C ALA A 65 -22.22 -15.48 13.24
N ASN A 66 -22.68 -14.23 13.03
CA ASN A 66 -22.67 -13.57 11.73
C ASN A 66 -21.57 -12.51 11.57
N ALA A 67 -20.76 -12.23 12.60
CA ALA A 67 -19.75 -11.17 12.56
C ALA A 67 -18.72 -11.36 11.44
N HIS A 68 -18.42 -12.60 11.05
CA HIS A 68 -17.49 -12.88 9.95
C HIS A 68 -17.94 -12.28 8.60
N GLN A 69 -19.25 -12.07 8.41
CA GLN A 69 -19.77 -11.45 7.19
C GLN A 69 -19.35 -9.97 7.06
N LEU A 70 -19.16 -9.28 8.19
CA LEU A 70 -18.71 -7.88 8.21
C LEU A 70 -17.26 -7.72 7.70
N PHE A 71 -16.46 -8.78 7.79
CA PHE A 71 -15.05 -8.79 7.43
C PHE A 71 -14.78 -9.61 6.15
N ARG A 72 -15.83 -9.90 5.36
CA ARG A 72 -15.65 -10.57 4.06
C ARG A 72 -14.79 -9.70 3.15
N GLY A 73 -13.69 -10.26 2.64
CA GLY A 73 -12.73 -9.53 1.80
C GLY A 73 -11.69 -8.71 2.58
N PHE A 74 -11.60 -8.87 3.91
CA PHE A 74 -10.59 -8.19 4.73
C PHE A 74 -9.17 -8.71 4.49
N SER A 75 -9.03 -10.01 4.19
CA SER A 75 -7.72 -10.63 3.95
C SER A 75 -7.09 -10.11 2.66
N PHE A 76 -5.90 -9.54 2.79
CA PHE A 76 -5.06 -9.07 1.68
C PHE A 76 -3.63 -9.59 1.87
N VAL A 77 -3.02 -10.05 0.77
CA VAL A 77 -1.59 -10.38 0.71
C VAL A 77 -1.00 -9.49 -0.38
N ALA A 78 -0.02 -8.67 0.01
CA ALA A 78 0.71 -7.86 -0.95
C ALA A 78 1.51 -8.80 -1.87
N ILE A 79 1.44 -8.53 -3.18
CA ILE A 79 2.32 -9.16 -4.16
C ILE A 79 3.75 -8.75 -3.78
N SER A 80 4.65 -9.73 -3.65
CA SER A 80 6.03 -9.43 -3.27
C SER A 80 6.69 -8.62 -4.39
N SER A 81 7.64 -7.75 -4.04
CA SER A 81 8.38 -6.95 -5.01
C SER A 81 9.11 -7.80 -6.07
N GLU A 82 9.33 -9.09 -5.78
CA GLU A 82 9.98 -10.07 -6.65
C GLU A 82 9.03 -10.56 -7.76
N GLU A 83 7.75 -10.75 -7.44
CA GLU A 83 6.70 -11.12 -8.41
C GLU A 83 6.37 -9.96 -9.36
N GLU A 84 6.46 -8.71 -8.89
CA GLU A 84 6.29 -7.50 -9.72
C GLU A 84 7.42 -7.36 -10.75
N ASN A 85 8.68 -7.61 -10.35
CA ASN A 85 9.84 -7.54 -11.25
C ASN A 85 9.84 -8.65 -12.31
N GLN A 86 9.40 -9.87 -11.99
CA GLN A 86 9.27 -10.94 -12.97
C GLN A 86 8.15 -10.63 -13.99
N ALA A 87 7.04 -10.05 -13.54
CA ALA A 87 5.96 -9.60 -14.40
C ALA A 87 6.40 -8.51 -15.39
N ILE A 88 7.39 -7.68 -15.03
CA ILE A 88 7.95 -6.62 -15.89
C ILE A 88 9.05 -7.17 -16.82
N GLN A 89 9.86 -8.15 -16.40
CA GLN A 89 10.95 -8.70 -17.21
C GLN A 89 10.48 -9.61 -18.35
N THR A 90 9.36 -10.33 -18.21
CA THR A 90 8.78 -11.12 -19.31
C THR A 90 8.16 -10.28 -20.44
N VAL A 91 8.01 -8.96 -20.27
CA VAL A 91 7.38 -8.05 -21.25
C VAL A 91 8.42 -7.36 -22.16
N GLY A 92 9.71 -7.65 -21.97
CA GLY A 92 10.82 -7.02 -22.68
C GLY A 92 10.96 -7.33 -24.18
N VAL A 93 9.93 -7.85 -24.87
CA VAL A 93 10.00 -8.07 -26.33
C VAL A 93 8.83 -7.48 -27.13
N HIS A 94 7.67 -7.17 -26.57
CA HIS A 94 6.68 -6.36 -27.30
C HIS A 94 5.92 -5.45 -26.34
N GLY A 95 6.08 -4.14 -26.54
CA GLY A 95 5.23 -3.12 -25.94
C GLY A 95 3.77 -3.37 -26.31
N ILE A 96 2.88 -2.98 -25.40
CA ILE A 96 1.49 -3.42 -25.24
C ILE A 96 1.41 -4.63 -24.31
N VAL A 97 1.01 -4.40 -23.06
CA VAL A 97 0.59 -5.45 -22.14
C VAL A 97 -0.58 -6.19 -22.81
N PRO A 98 -0.41 -7.42 -23.30
CA PRO A 98 -1.47 -8.07 -24.02
C PRO A 98 -2.54 -8.52 -23.02
N VAL A 99 -3.80 -8.26 -23.36
CA VAL A 99 -5.02 -8.61 -22.58
C VAL A 99 -5.06 -10.10 -22.20
N SER A 100 -4.21 -10.93 -22.82
CA SER A 100 -4.00 -12.34 -22.49
C SER A 100 -3.49 -12.61 -21.07
N ILE A 101 -2.82 -11.67 -20.39
CA ILE A 101 -2.42 -11.84 -18.98
C ILE A 101 -3.65 -11.85 -18.05
N TRP A 102 -4.69 -11.07 -18.39
CA TRP A 102 -5.97 -11.13 -17.68
C TRP A 102 -6.74 -12.41 -17.98
N LEU A 103 -6.66 -12.91 -19.21
CA LEU A 103 -7.42 -14.08 -19.66
C LEU A 103 -6.89 -15.42 -19.12
N LYS A 104 -5.61 -15.52 -18.77
CA LYS A 104 -5.03 -16.77 -18.25
C LYS A 104 -5.40 -17.05 -16.78
N ARG A 105 -5.85 -16.06 -16.02
CA ARG A 105 -6.43 -16.24 -14.67
C ARG A 105 -7.85 -16.83 -14.70
N GLN A 106 -8.47 -16.89 -15.89
CA GLN A 106 -9.87 -17.28 -16.05
C GLN A 106 -10.09 -18.79 -16.27
N GLN A 107 -9.04 -19.61 -16.25
CA GLN A 107 -9.12 -21.06 -16.50
C GLN A 107 -8.69 -21.95 -15.31
N ASP A 108 -8.52 -21.39 -14.11
CA ASP A 108 -8.51 -22.21 -12.89
C ASP A 108 -9.92 -22.18 -12.27
N HIS A 109 -10.62 -23.30 -12.41
CA HIS A 109 -12.03 -23.51 -12.08
C HIS A 109 -12.37 -23.43 -10.57
N ASN A 110 -11.63 -22.67 -9.75
CA ASN A 110 -11.85 -22.69 -8.30
C ASN A 110 -11.85 -21.36 -7.55
N LEU A 111 -11.97 -20.19 -8.21
CA LEU A 111 -12.18 -18.95 -7.49
C LEU A 111 -13.21 -18.04 -8.17
N CYS A 112 -14.35 -17.92 -7.49
CA CYS A 112 -15.20 -16.74 -7.35
C CYS A 112 -15.32 -15.79 -8.56
N VAL A 113 -16.50 -15.83 -9.16
CA VAL A 113 -17.03 -14.90 -10.18
C VAL A 113 -16.59 -13.42 -10.02
N PRO A 114 -16.16 -12.73 -11.10
CA PRO A 114 -15.78 -11.32 -11.06
C PRO A 114 -16.98 -10.37 -10.95
N TRP A 115 -16.83 -9.35 -10.13
CA TRP A 115 -17.80 -8.31 -9.78
C TRP A 115 -17.96 -7.19 -10.84
N TYR A 116 -18.31 -7.50 -12.09
CA TYR A 116 -18.64 -6.44 -13.07
C TYR A 116 -19.98 -6.58 -13.80
N GLU A 117 -20.93 -7.35 -13.29
CA GLU A 117 -22.34 -7.20 -13.69
C GLU A 117 -23.20 -6.85 -12.48
N ILE A 118 -23.52 -5.56 -12.34
CA ILE A 118 -24.83 -4.97 -12.01
C ILE A 118 -24.68 -3.46 -12.29
N LEU A 119 -24.92 -3.10 -13.54
CA LEU A 119 -25.40 -1.79 -13.96
C LEU A 119 -26.35 -2.02 -15.13
N MET A 120 -27.55 -2.47 -14.78
CA MET A 120 -28.84 -2.09 -15.37
C MET A 120 -29.88 -2.07 -14.26
#